data_AF-A0A7Z9WZY5-F1
#
_entry.id   AF-A0A7Z9WZY5-F1
#
_cell.length_a   1.000
_cell.length_b   1.000
_cell.length_c   1.000
_cell.angle_alpha   90.00
_cell.angle_beta   90.00
_cell.angle_gamma   90.00
#
_symmetry.space_group_name_H-M   'P 1'
#
loop_
_entity.id
_entity.type
_entity.pdbx_description
1 polymer ?
#
loop_
_entity_poly.entity_id
_entity_poly.type
_entity_poly.pdbx_seq_one_letter_code
_entity_poly.pdbx_strand_id
1 'polypeptide(L)' 'LYVSAVLPTGRVMVKDENVCLHCGLCSERCPTSAWKMMKFLCKSAVAGDSL' A
#
# COMPACT_ATOMS: atom_id res chain seq x y z
N LEU A 1 10.75 3.22 -8.21
CA LEU A 1 11.43 2.55 -7.08
C LEU A 1 11.33 3.43 -5.85
N TYR A 2 10.77 2.92 -4.75
CA TYR A 2 10.68 3.59 -3.45
C TYR A 2 11.48 2.83 -2.39
N VAL A 3 12.12 3.55 -1.47
CA VAL A 3 12.99 2.96 -0.44
C VAL A 3 12.62 3.53 0.92
N SER A 4 12.45 2.67 1.93
CA SER A 4 12.18 3.10 3.31
C SER A 4 13.41 3.72 3.97
N ALA A 5 13.23 4.38 5.12
CA ALA A 5 14.33 4.64 6.04
C ALA A 5 14.97 3.33 6.52
N VAL A 6 16.18 3.43 7.09
CA VAL A 6 16.87 2.30 7.73
C VAL A 6 16.00 1.78 8.88
N LEU A 7 15.66 0.50 8.83
CA LEU A 7 14.82 -0.15 9.83
C LEU A 7 15.68 -0.67 11.00
N PRO A 8 15.07 -0.97 12.16
CA PRO A 8 15.80 -1.55 13.31
C PRO A 8 16.52 -2.87 13.00
N THR A 9 16.16 -3.55 11.90
CA THR A 9 16.86 -4.74 11.41
C THR A 9 18.20 -4.44 10.73
N GLY A 10 18.58 -3.16 10.56
CA GLY A 10 19.74 -2.73 9.78
C GLY A 10 19.54 -2.82 8.27
N ARG A 11 18.33 -3.16 7.80
CA ARG A 11 17.96 -3.28 6.38
C ARG A 11 16.94 -2.22 5.98
N VAL A 12 16.75 -2.03 4.68
CA VAL A 12 15.69 -1.19 4.11
C VAL A 12 14.64 -2.05 3.39
N MET A 13 13.41 -1.54 3.32
CA MET A 13 12.39 -2.09 2.45
C MET A 13 12.43 -1.33 1.11
N VAL A 14 12.44 -2.09 0.02
CA VAL A 14 12.43 -1.54 -1.35
C VAL A 14 11.14 -1.97 -2.01
N LYS A 15 10.41 -1.00 -2.58
CA LYS A 15 9.20 -1.22 -3.36
C LYS A 15 9.44 -0.79 -4.80
N ASP A 16 9.41 -1.73 -5.72
CA ASP A 16 9.44 -1.43 -7.15
C ASP A 16 8.01 -1.47 -7.71
N GLU A 17 7.49 -0.31 -8.14
CA GLU A 17 6.14 -0.22 -8.73
C GLU A 17 6.02 -0.93 -10.07
N ASN A 18 7.13 -1.16 -10.78
CA ASN A 18 7.07 -1.84 -12.08
C ASN A 18 6.69 -3.32 -11.94
N VAL A 19 6.87 -3.91 -10.76
CA VAL A 19 6.54 -5.30 -10.44
C VAL A 19 5.49 -5.42 -9.33
N CYS A 20 5.15 -4.32 -8.65
CA CYS A 20 4.20 -4.33 -7.55
C CYS A 20 2.77 -4.53 -8.07
N LEU A 21 2.13 -5.61 -7.61
CA LEU A 21 0.73 -5.91 -7.98
C LEU A 21 -0.31 -5.23 -7.07
N HIS A 22 0.13 -4.34 -6.17
CA HIS A 22 -0.74 -3.67 -5.20
C HIS A 22 -1.61 -4.62 -4.34
N CYS A 23 -1.10 -5.82 -4.03
CA CYS A 23 -1.86 -6.85 -3.30
C CYS A 23 -2.00 -6.61 -1.79
N GLY A 24 -1.39 -5.58 -1.20
CA GLY A 24 -1.51 -5.28 0.24
C GLY A 24 -0.58 -6.07 1.17
N LEU A 25 -0.19 -7.30 0.80
CA LEU A 25 0.50 -8.23 1.70
C LEU A 25 1.80 -7.69 2.29
N CYS A 26 2.57 -6.91 1.52
CA CYS A 26 3.81 -6.30 2.01
C CYS A 26 3.55 -5.27 3.12
N SER A 27 2.43 -4.55 3.07
CA SER A 27 2.02 -3.59 4.09
C SER A 27 1.41 -4.29 5.31
N GLU A 28 0.58 -5.31 5.11
CA GLU A 28 -0.12 -6.02 6.19
C GLU A 28 0.82 -6.88 7.04
N ARG A 29 1.85 -7.47 6.42
CA ARG A 29 2.82 -8.33 7.10
C ARG A 29 4.04 -7.58 7.61
N CYS A 30 4.14 -6.26 7.40
CA CYS A 30 5.34 -5.52 7.76
C CYS A 30 5.44 -5.37 9.29
N PRO A 31 6.39 -6.03 9.98
CA PRO A 31 6.50 -5.94 11.44
C PRO A 31 7.09 -4.60 11.91
N THR A 32 7.74 -3.86 11.01
CA THR A 32 8.42 -2.59 11.32
C THR A 32 7.66 -1.37 10.82
N SER A 33 6.45 -1.54 10.27
CA SER A 33 5.68 -0.46 9.65
C SER A 33 6.46 0.32 8.58
N ALA A 34 7.37 -0.35 7.86
CA ALA A 34 8.21 0.28 6.83
C ALA A 34 7.41 0.84 5.65
N TRP A 35 6.19 0.34 5.45
CA TRP A 35 5.30 0.75 4.38
C TRP A 35 3.84 0.67 4.80
N LYS A 36 3.03 1.63 4.33
CA LYS A 36 1.58 1.65 4.53
C LYS A 36 0.88 1.80 3.18
N MET A 37 -0.03 0.89 2.86
CA MET A 37 -0.96 1.08 1.74
C MET A 37 -2.18 1.87 2.20
N MET A 38 -2.44 3.00 1.53
CA MET A 38 -3.60 3.82 1.81
C MET A 38 -4.80 3.28 1.03
N LYS A 39 -5.83 2.80 1.72
CA LYS A 39 -7.15 2.57 1.13
C LYS A 39 -7.87 3.92 1.08
N PHE A 40 -8.33 4.34 -0.09
CA PHE A 40 -9.17 5.53 -0.22
C PHE A 40 -10.63 5.12 -0.28
N LEU A 41 -11.52 5.94 0.29
CA LEU A 41 -12.95 5.76 0.14
C LEU A 41 -13.33 6.19 -1.28
N CYS A 42 -13.49 5.23 -2.18
CA CYS A 42 -14.10 5.51 -3.47
C CYS A 42 -15.61 5.65 -3.24
N LYS A 43 -16.10 6.89 -3.24
CA LYS A 43 -17.54 7.17 -3.31
C LYS A 43 -17.97 6.88 -4.75
N SER A 44 -18.33 5.64 -5.03
CA SER A 44 -18.94 5.29 -6.31
C SER A 44 -20.19 6.14 -6.53
N ALA A 45 -20.35 6.72 -7.71
CA ALA A 45 -21.60 7.37 -8.08
C ALA A 45 -22.70 6.30 -8.05
N VAL A 46 -23.78 6.58 -7.32
CA VAL A 46 -24.98 5.71 -7.34
C VAL A 46 -25.62 5.92 -8.70
N ALA A 47 -25.72 4.86 -9.50
CA ALA A 47 -26.39 4.92 -10.79
C ALA A 47 -27.91 5.01 -10.54
N GLY A 48 -28.45 6.22 -10.68
CA GLY A 48 -29.87 6.56 -10.83
C GLY A 48 -30.85 5.83 -9.89
N ASP A 49 -31.32 6.55 -8.86
CA ASP A 49 -32.56 6.17 -8.17
C ASP A 49 -33.66 6.03 -9.23
N SER A 50 -34.06 4.79 -9.47
CA SER A 50 -35.24 4.50 -10.28
C SER A 50 -36.44 4.94 -9.45
N LEU A 51 -37.16 5.91 -10.02
CA LEU A 51 -38.38 6.53 -9.51
C LEU A 51 -39.31 5.55 -8.79
#